data_AF-A0A2S7NWX0-F1
#
_entry.id   AF-A0A2S7NWX0-F1
#
_cell.length_a   1.000
_cell.length_b   1.000
_cell.length_c   1.000
_cell.angle_alpha   90.00
_cell.angle_beta   90.00
_cell.angle_gamma   90.00
#
_symmetry.space_group_name_H-M   'P 1'
#
loop_
_entity.id
_entity.type
_entity.pdbx_description
1 polymer ?
#
loop_
_entity_poly.entity_id
_entity_poly.type
_entity_poly.pdbx_seq_one_letter_code
_entity_poly.pdbx_strand_id
1 'polypeptide(L)'
;MTGIISAIWSMLLEVMFFWQRRFIKWWTRRKPVEIWFDILRDAQTYEEWEEAAFQLDVLLGNDLWRQNPTSKYYDYRLIHERLQSIIVAREEGDILGLVNLLRSGLVRNLGNISAPRLFNRAFAGTKLLIEDYITQVAQAVADVTQLPTTPGADGKVNGSVVGFSSQAKLDLLHDTRQAFGRSTLVLQGGAIFGLCHLGVVKALFNRGLLPRIVTGTATGALIAALVGIHTEDELPRFLNGESIDLTAFAGKDRAGAKEHGTGWWETLSRRVRRFYREGYFLDVKVLEECVRANVGDLTFEEAYMRTKRVLNITVATTGRGGVPNLLNYLTAPNVLIWSAALASNASSPSLYGRSITLKCKDPSGAIVPWSAATDTTFRPWTHASYTDRDSPLSRIAELFNVNHFIVSQARPYLVPFLQSDMHGPSRLYTRGGRTSLTGGLLRLITMEIHHRLQQLDSLQLLPLSIRRFLVDEHIPAASVTLVPVLSAGDFVRLLETPTQESLDYWILRGERSVWPAVGALKVRCAVETELDRGYQIVRRRKAGGLRRRGSVPANGEHNGRNM
;
A
#
# COMPACT_ATOMS: atom_id res chain seq x y z
N MET A 1 22.09 70.64 36.52
CA MET A 1 22.05 70.12 35.13
C MET A 1 22.52 68.67 35.03
N THR A 2 23.58 68.27 35.73
CA THR A 2 24.12 66.90 35.71
C THR A 2 23.12 65.81 36.16
N GLY A 3 22.31 66.06 37.20
CA GLY A 3 21.30 65.09 37.66
C GLY A 3 20.17 64.82 36.66
N ILE A 4 19.76 65.84 35.90
CA ILE A 4 18.73 65.72 34.87
C ILE A 4 19.25 64.92 33.67
N ILE A 5 20.50 65.18 33.27
CA ILE A 5 21.15 64.44 32.17
C ILE A 5 21.33 62.96 32.55
N SER A 6 21.73 62.68 33.80
CA SER A 6 21.84 61.30 34.31
C SER A 6 20.49 60.57 34.31
N ALA A 7 19.41 61.24 34.77
CA ALA A 7 18.07 60.66 34.75
C ALA A 7 17.56 60.38 33.34
N ILE A 8 17.78 61.31 32.40
CA ILE A 8 17.43 61.12 30.97
C ILE A 8 18.22 59.96 30.38
N TRP A 9 19.51 59.83 30.68
CA TRP A 9 20.34 58.72 30.20
C TRP A 9 19.91 57.36 30.77
N SER A 10 19.57 57.32 32.07
CA SER A 10 19.01 56.13 32.71
C SER A 10 17.69 55.69 32.06
N MET A 11 16.79 56.64 31.80
CA MET A 11 15.52 56.37 31.12
C MET A 11 15.74 55.83 29.70
N LEU A 12 16.67 56.41 28.93
CA LEU A 12 16.98 55.95 27.58
C LEU A 12 17.57 54.53 27.58
N LEU A 13 18.44 54.21 28.54
CA LEU A 13 18.99 52.87 28.70
C LEU A 13 17.91 51.84 29.08
N GLU A 14 17.00 52.18 29.99
CA GLU A 14 15.88 51.31 30.35
C GLU A 14 14.95 51.05 29.16
N VAL A 15 14.63 52.08 28.39
CA VAL A 15 13.82 51.97 27.17
C VAL A 15 14.52 51.09 26.13
N MET A 16 15.82 51.31 25.87
CA MET A 16 16.59 50.44 24.97
C MET A 16 16.59 48.99 25.45
N PHE A 17 16.81 48.74 26.73
CA PHE A 17 16.84 47.38 27.28
C PHE A 17 15.47 46.70 27.23
N PHE A 18 14.39 47.45 27.47
CA PHE A 18 13.02 46.97 27.28
C PHE A 18 12.76 46.54 25.83
N TRP A 19 13.10 47.40 24.86
CA TRP A 19 12.92 47.08 23.44
C TRP A 19 13.85 45.97 22.96
N GLN A 20 15.09 45.90 23.46
CA GLN A 20 16.01 44.79 23.20
C GLN A 20 15.43 43.46 23.71
N ARG A 21 14.94 43.42 24.96
CA ARG A 21 14.28 42.23 25.53
C ARG A 21 13.03 41.85 24.75
N ARG A 22 12.22 42.82 24.33
CA ARG A 22 11.00 42.59 23.53
C ARG A 22 11.33 42.10 22.13
N PHE A 23 12.38 42.63 21.51
CA PHE A 23 12.88 42.19 20.20
C PHE A 23 13.45 40.78 20.29
N ILE A 24 14.27 40.47 21.29
CA ILE A 24 14.78 39.11 21.53
C ILE A 24 13.62 38.14 21.75
N LYS A 25 12.65 38.47 22.62
CA LYS A 25 11.46 37.62 22.84
C LYS A 25 10.62 37.44 21.57
N TRP A 26 10.49 38.48 20.74
CA TRP A 26 9.76 38.39 19.48
C TRP A 26 10.53 37.54 18.45
N TRP A 27 11.85 37.68 18.39
CA TRP A 27 12.74 36.93 17.48
C TRP A 27 12.86 35.46 17.87
N THR A 28 12.87 35.14 19.17
CA THR A 28 12.94 33.76 19.67
C THR A 28 11.58 33.08 19.76
N ARG A 29 10.47 33.83 19.63
CA ARG A 29 9.11 33.27 19.62
C ARG A 29 8.91 32.49 18.32
N ARG A 30 9.02 31.16 18.41
CA ARG A 30 8.64 30.26 17.33
C ARG A 30 7.17 30.48 16.97
N LYS A 31 6.87 30.52 15.68
CA LYS A 31 5.48 30.64 15.23
C LYS A 31 4.76 29.33 15.55
N PRO A 32 3.48 29.35 15.98
CA PRO A 32 2.74 28.13 16.30
C PRO A 32 2.72 27.14 15.13
N VAL A 33 2.64 27.65 13.89
CA VAL A 33 2.73 26.85 12.66
C VAL A 33 4.06 26.09 12.55
N GLU A 34 5.19 26.70 12.93
CA GLU A 34 6.50 26.05 12.88
C GLU A 34 6.61 24.93 13.92
N ILE A 35 6.04 25.13 15.11
CA ILE A 35 5.99 24.12 16.17
C ILE A 35 5.23 22.89 15.68
N TRP A 36 4.03 23.08 15.14
CA TRP A 36 3.22 21.96 14.63
C TRP A 36 3.86 21.28 13.40
N PHE A 37 4.61 22.00 12.58
CA PHE A 37 5.40 21.38 11.50
C PHE A 37 6.55 20.51 12.02
N ASP A 38 7.22 20.92 13.10
CA ASP A 38 8.24 20.11 13.76
C ASP A 38 7.59 18.84 14.35
N ILE A 39 6.44 18.97 15.04
CA ILE A 39 5.68 17.81 15.57
C ILE A 39 5.25 16.87 14.44
N LEU A 40 4.69 17.39 13.34
CA LEU A 40 4.31 16.59 12.16
C LEU A 40 5.51 15.85 11.56
N ARG A 41 6.70 16.46 11.58
CA ARG A 41 7.94 15.85 11.07
C ARG A 41 8.52 14.85 12.06
N ASP A 42 8.33 15.01 13.35
CA ASP A 42 9.01 14.18 14.35
C ASP A 42 8.07 13.12 14.97
N ALA A 43 6.79 13.13 14.57
CA ALA A 43 5.76 12.16 14.95
C ALA A 43 6.21 10.70 14.77
N GLN A 44 5.96 9.91 15.80
CA GLN A 44 6.29 8.48 15.86
C GLN A 44 5.07 7.60 15.61
N THR A 45 3.88 8.12 15.88
CA THR A 45 2.61 7.43 15.64
C THR A 45 1.76 8.19 14.63
N TYR A 46 0.83 7.48 13.98
CA TYR A 46 -0.10 8.15 13.07
C TYR A 46 -1.02 9.10 13.83
N GLU A 47 -1.41 8.78 15.07
CA GLU A 47 -2.31 9.59 15.89
C GLU A 47 -1.68 10.96 16.20
N GLU A 48 -0.40 10.99 16.59
CA GLU A 48 0.36 12.23 16.73
C GLU A 48 0.45 13.02 15.42
N TRP A 49 0.70 12.31 14.32
CA TRP A 49 0.78 12.93 13.00
C TRP A 49 -0.57 13.52 12.56
N GLU A 50 -1.67 12.81 12.81
CA GLU A 50 -3.03 13.22 12.46
C GLU A 50 -3.46 14.43 13.28
N GLU A 51 -3.18 14.44 14.58
CA GLU A 51 -3.43 15.61 15.44
C GLU A 51 -2.65 16.83 14.93
N ALA A 52 -1.35 16.68 14.66
CA ALA A 52 -0.55 17.78 14.11
C ALA A 52 -1.05 18.25 12.74
N ALA A 53 -1.50 17.33 11.88
CA ALA A 53 -2.08 17.64 10.58
C ALA A 53 -3.37 18.47 10.72
N PHE A 54 -4.27 18.10 11.64
CA PHE A 54 -5.49 18.86 11.92
C PHE A 54 -5.19 20.27 12.44
N GLN A 55 -4.26 20.40 13.39
CA GLN A 55 -3.89 21.71 13.95
C GLN A 55 -3.24 22.61 12.89
N LEU A 56 -2.41 22.05 12.01
CA LEU A 56 -1.86 22.77 10.87
C LEU A 56 -2.97 23.23 9.92
N ASP A 57 -3.95 22.38 9.63
CA ASP A 57 -5.05 22.76 8.75
C ASP A 57 -5.89 23.91 9.30
N VAL A 58 -6.16 23.92 10.61
CA VAL A 58 -6.86 25.05 11.28
C VAL A 58 -6.03 26.33 11.23
N LEU A 59 -4.74 26.27 11.57
CA LEU A 59 -3.87 27.44 11.58
C LEU A 59 -3.64 28.04 10.17
N LEU A 60 -3.75 27.22 9.13
CA LEU A 60 -3.57 27.62 7.73
C LEU A 60 -4.88 27.93 7.01
N GLY A 61 -6.04 27.71 7.65
CA GLY A 61 -7.36 27.90 7.05
C GLY A 61 -7.72 26.85 5.99
N ASN A 62 -7.06 25.69 6.00
CA ASN A 62 -7.37 24.58 5.10
C ASN A 62 -8.67 23.86 5.51
N ASP A 63 -9.02 23.92 6.78
CA ASP A 63 -10.30 23.44 7.34
C ASP A 63 -11.50 24.12 6.67
N LEU A 64 -11.46 25.44 6.51
CA LEU A 64 -12.48 26.21 5.78
C LEU A 64 -12.58 25.76 4.31
N TRP A 65 -11.44 25.43 3.70
CA TRP A 65 -11.42 24.87 2.36
C TRP A 65 -12.05 23.47 2.32
N ARG A 66 -11.87 22.62 3.33
CA ARG A 66 -12.50 21.30 3.40
C ARG A 66 -14.01 21.40 3.55
N GLN A 67 -14.49 22.36 4.34
CA GLN A 67 -15.92 22.63 4.56
C GLN A 67 -16.62 23.14 3.30
N ASN A 68 -15.96 23.98 2.50
CA ASN A 68 -16.54 24.46 1.26
C ASN A 68 -16.60 23.31 0.22
N PRO A 69 -17.79 22.85 -0.22
CA PRO A 69 -17.89 21.75 -1.17
C PRO A 69 -17.39 22.14 -2.57
N THR A 70 -17.45 23.42 -2.95
CA THR A 70 -17.12 23.84 -4.31
C THR A 70 -15.64 23.63 -4.66
N SER A 71 -15.40 23.04 -5.83
CA SER A 71 -14.05 22.84 -6.38
C SER A 71 -14.14 22.56 -7.87
N LYS A 72 -13.09 22.94 -8.61
CA LYS A 72 -12.94 22.63 -10.05
C LYS A 72 -12.38 21.24 -10.33
N TYR A 73 -11.93 20.53 -9.29
CA TYR A 73 -11.23 19.25 -9.45
C TYR A 73 -12.16 18.03 -9.37
N TYR A 74 -13.41 18.21 -8.95
CA TYR A 74 -14.43 17.18 -8.91
C TYR A 74 -15.81 17.79 -9.14
N ASP A 75 -16.75 16.98 -9.61
CA ASP A 75 -18.14 17.39 -9.81
C ASP A 75 -18.89 17.36 -8.48
N TYR A 76 -18.80 18.45 -7.73
CA TYR A 76 -19.45 18.56 -6.43
C TYR A 76 -20.98 18.53 -6.51
N ARG A 77 -21.58 18.93 -7.64
CA ARG A 77 -23.05 18.92 -7.80
C ARG A 77 -23.55 17.50 -7.95
N LEU A 78 -22.91 16.71 -8.83
CA LEU A 78 -23.21 15.29 -9.00
C LEU A 78 -23.09 14.53 -7.68
N ILE A 79 -22.01 14.76 -6.92
CA ILE A 79 -21.79 14.08 -5.64
C ILE A 79 -22.82 14.50 -4.61
N HIS A 80 -23.18 15.78 -4.55
CA HIS A 80 -24.20 16.27 -3.63
C HIS A 80 -25.59 15.69 -3.94
N GLU A 81 -26.01 15.71 -5.20
CA GLU A 81 -27.30 15.12 -5.63
C GLU A 81 -27.37 13.62 -5.30
N ARG A 82 -26.30 12.89 -5.57
CA ARG A 82 -26.20 11.45 -5.23
C ARG A 82 -26.24 11.21 -3.73
N LEU A 83 -25.54 12.03 -2.95
CA LEU A 83 -25.56 11.97 -1.50
C LEU A 83 -26.99 12.14 -0.97
N GLN A 84 -27.70 13.16 -1.46
CA GLN A 84 -29.09 13.40 -1.07
C GLN A 84 -30.00 12.24 -1.46
N SER A 85 -29.86 11.68 -2.67
CA SER A 85 -30.67 10.51 -3.09
C SER A 85 -30.45 9.30 -2.18
N ILE A 86 -29.21 9.06 -1.72
CA ILE A 86 -28.91 7.95 -0.80
C ILE A 86 -29.51 8.23 0.58
N ILE A 87 -29.37 9.45 1.09
CA ILE A 87 -29.91 9.83 2.40
C ILE A 87 -31.45 9.67 2.40
N VAL A 88 -32.14 10.25 1.42
CA VAL A 88 -33.60 10.17 1.29
C VAL A 88 -34.06 8.71 1.20
N ALA A 89 -33.44 7.89 0.33
CA ALA A 89 -33.81 6.48 0.22
C ALA A 89 -33.60 5.68 1.53
N ARG A 90 -32.58 6.04 2.32
CA ARG A 90 -32.33 5.42 3.63
C ARG A 90 -33.35 5.88 4.68
N GLU A 91 -33.66 7.17 4.74
CA GLU A 91 -34.60 7.75 5.70
C GLU A 91 -36.04 7.30 5.44
N GLU A 92 -36.45 7.20 4.18
CA GLU A 92 -37.78 6.71 3.78
C GLU A 92 -37.90 5.18 3.86
N GLY A 93 -36.79 4.47 4.04
CA GLY A 93 -36.76 3.00 4.05
C GLY A 93 -37.03 2.39 2.67
N ASP A 94 -36.80 3.12 1.58
CA ASP A 94 -36.93 2.61 0.21
C ASP A 94 -35.76 1.69 -0.16
N ILE A 95 -35.92 0.41 0.19
CA ILE A 95 -34.94 -0.64 -0.08
C ILE A 95 -34.69 -0.78 -1.59
N LEU A 96 -35.73 -0.67 -2.43
CA LEU A 96 -35.59 -0.89 -3.87
C LEU A 96 -34.84 0.28 -4.53
N GLY A 97 -35.18 1.51 -4.14
CA GLY A 97 -34.44 2.71 -4.55
C GLY A 97 -32.98 2.64 -4.13
N LEU A 98 -32.69 2.26 -2.88
CA LEU A 98 -31.33 2.12 -2.38
C LEU A 98 -30.52 1.07 -3.16
N VAL A 99 -31.13 -0.07 -3.45
CA VAL A 99 -30.51 -1.14 -4.26
C VAL A 99 -30.21 -0.66 -5.68
N ASN A 100 -31.15 0.06 -6.30
CA ASN A 100 -30.94 0.62 -7.63
C ASN A 100 -29.78 1.63 -7.64
N LEU A 101 -29.74 2.53 -6.64
CA LEU A 101 -28.66 3.51 -6.48
C LEU A 101 -27.29 2.85 -6.32
N LEU A 102 -27.20 1.77 -5.53
CA LEU A 102 -25.96 1.01 -5.34
C LEU A 102 -25.55 0.27 -6.62
N ARG A 103 -26.46 -0.44 -7.30
CA ARG A 103 -26.14 -1.16 -8.54
C ARG A 103 -25.71 -0.23 -9.67
N SER A 104 -26.36 0.93 -9.81
CA SER A 104 -26.15 1.82 -10.96
C SER A 104 -25.05 2.88 -10.74
N GLY A 105 -24.61 3.09 -9.50
CA GLY A 105 -23.84 4.29 -9.12
C GLY A 105 -22.48 4.04 -8.49
N LEU A 106 -22.13 2.78 -8.21
CA LEU A 106 -20.90 2.45 -7.50
C LEU A 106 -19.68 2.42 -8.43
N VAL A 107 -19.08 3.60 -8.61
CA VAL A 107 -17.82 3.79 -9.34
C VAL A 107 -16.79 4.42 -8.40
N ARG A 108 -15.62 3.81 -8.28
CA ARG A 108 -14.57 4.24 -7.32
C ARG A 108 -14.11 5.69 -7.51
N ASN A 109 -14.09 6.20 -8.74
CA ASN A 109 -13.73 7.59 -9.05
C ASN A 109 -14.90 8.39 -9.66
N LEU A 110 -16.12 8.20 -9.13
CA LEU A 110 -17.27 8.99 -9.57
C LEU A 110 -16.99 10.50 -9.42
N GLY A 111 -17.32 11.30 -10.44
CA GLY A 111 -17.14 12.75 -10.39
C GLY A 111 -15.70 13.22 -10.14
N ASN A 112 -14.69 12.36 -10.32
CA ASN A 112 -13.28 12.64 -10.04
C ASN A 112 -12.93 12.89 -8.54
N ILE A 113 -13.69 12.29 -7.62
CA ILE A 113 -13.46 12.41 -6.16
C ILE A 113 -12.09 11.90 -5.69
N SER A 114 -11.42 11.05 -6.47
CA SER A 114 -10.11 10.49 -6.13
C SER A 114 -8.95 11.37 -6.61
N ALA A 115 -9.17 12.56 -7.16
CA ALA A 115 -8.10 13.39 -7.71
C ALA A 115 -7.04 13.76 -6.65
N PRO A 116 -5.72 13.50 -6.88
CA PRO A 116 -4.67 13.78 -5.89
C PRO A 116 -4.63 15.24 -5.39
N ARG A 117 -5.00 16.20 -6.25
CA ARG A 117 -5.06 17.63 -5.90
C ARG A 117 -6.03 17.94 -4.74
N LEU A 118 -7.04 17.11 -4.53
CA LEU A 118 -8.01 17.25 -3.44
C LEU A 118 -7.47 16.79 -2.08
N PHE A 119 -6.39 16.02 -2.07
CA PHE A 119 -5.80 15.47 -0.86
C PHE A 119 -4.44 16.12 -0.55
N ASN A 120 -3.84 16.82 -1.51
CA ASN A 120 -2.62 17.62 -1.30
C ASN A 120 -2.88 19.06 -0.83
N ARG A 121 -4.14 19.47 -0.62
CA ARG A 121 -4.49 20.84 -0.19
C ARG A 121 -4.72 20.97 1.32
N ALA A 122 -5.15 19.91 1.98
CA ALA A 122 -5.19 19.80 3.43
C ALA A 122 -4.21 18.72 3.87
N PHE A 123 -3.70 18.78 5.10
CA PHE A 123 -2.86 17.71 5.65
C PHE A 123 -3.74 16.52 6.09
N ALA A 124 -4.87 16.81 6.73
CA ALA A 124 -5.84 15.82 7.17
C ALA A 124 -6.99 15.73 6.16
N GLY A 125 -7.04 14.65 5.38
CA GLY A 125 -8.21 14.28 4.57
C GLY A 125 -8.46 15.16 3.34
N THR A 126 -9.73 15.28 2.95
CA THR A 126 -10.18 15.99 1.75
C THR A 126 -11.44 16.83 2.01
N LYS A 127 -12.18 17.17 0.96
CA LYS A 127 -13.49 17.83 1.06
C LYS A 127 -14.45 17.00 1.90
N LEU A 128 -15.13 17.63 2.86
CA LEU A 128 -16.08 16.94 3.74
C LEU A 128 -17.22 16.29 2.94
N LEU A 129 -17.70 16.94 1.89
CA LEU A 129 -18.73 16.36 0.99
C LEU A 129 -18.32 14.98 0.43
N ILE A 130 -17.03 14.78 0.12
CA ILE A 130 -16.54 13.50 -0.39
C ILE A 130 -16.49 12.46 0.74
N GLU A 131 -16.01 12.85 1.92
CA GLU A 131 -15.95 11.99 3.10
C GLU A 131 -17.35 11.54 3.54
N ASP A 132 -18.32 12.46 3.58
CA ASP A 132 -19.72 12.21 3.89
C ASP A 132 -20.35 11.28 2.86
N TYR A 133 -20.13 11.54 1.56
CA TYR A 133 -20.63 10.70 0.48
C TYR A 133 -20.15 9.25 0.60
N ILE A 134 -18.85 9.03 0.77
CA ILE A 134 -18.29 7.68 0.92
C ILE A 134 -18.82 7.00 2.18
N THR A 135 -18.96 7.74 3.28
CA THR A 135 -19.52 7.21 4.54
C THR A 135 -20.96 6.76 4.36
N GLN A 136 -21.79 7.57 3.71
CA GLN A 136 -23.20 7.26 3.44
C GLN A 136 -23.36 6.07 2.49
N VAL A 137 -22.49 5.95 1.47
CA VAL A 137 -22.46 4.78 0.57
C VAL A 137 -22.06 3.51 1.33
N ALA A 138 -21.02 3.58 2.16
CA ALA A 138 -20.57 2.44 2.97
C ALA A 138 -21.66 1.99 3.95
N GLN A 139 -22.35 2.93 4.59
CA GLN A 139 -23.50 2.66 5.46
C GLN A 139 -24.67 2.05 4.68
N ALA A 140 -25.00 2.54 3.48
CA ALA A 140 -26.03 1.95 2.63
C ALA A 140 -25.75 0.47 2.30
N VAL A 141 -24.49 0.13 2.00
CA VAL A 141 -24.07 -1.27 1.79
C VAL A 141 -24.25 -2.11 3.07
N ALA A 142 -23.90 -1.55 4.23
CA ALA A 142 -24.07 -2.21 5.52
C ALA A 142 -25.56 -2.44 5.84
N ASP A 143 -26.42 -1.45 5.61
CA ASP A 143 -27.87 -1.53 5.85
C ASP A 143 -28.48 -2.64 4.99
N VAL A 144 -28.20 -2.65 3.68
CA VAL A 144 -28.66 -3.71 2.75
C VAL A 144 -28.19 -5.10 3.21
N THR A 145 -26.96 -5.20 3.71
CA THR A 145 -26.43 -6.45 4.26
C THR A 145 -27.22 -6.91 5.49
N GLN A 146 -27.58 -5.99 6.38
CA GLN A 146 -28.26 -6.27 7.64
C GLN A 146 -29.76 -6.54 7.51
N LEU A 147 -30.42 -6.08 6.42
CA LEU A 147 -31.85 -6.31 6.19
C LEU A 147 -32.28 -7.77 6.47
N PRO A 148 -33.44 -8.00 7.11
CA PRO A 148 -33.93 -9.35 7.37
C PRO A 148 -34.17 -10.08 6.04
N THR A 149 -33.64 -11.29 5.92
CA THR A 149 -33.90 -12.15 4.76
C THR A 149 -35.15 -12.95 5.00
N THR A 150 -36.15 -12.80 4.14
CA THR A 150 -37.31 -13.70 4.16
C THR A 150 -36.90 -15.07 3.60
N PRO A 151 -37.29 -16.19 4.24
CA PRO A 151 -37.16 -17.51 3.64
C PRO A 151 -38.04 -17.56 2.39
N GLY A 152 -37.45 -17.94 1.25
CA GLY A 152 -38.00 -17.66 -0.08
C GLY A 152 -39.33 -18.32 -0.48
N ALA A 153 -39.73 -17.91 -1.69
CA ALA A 153 -40.69 -18.45 -2.65
C ALA A 153 -42.19 -18.51 -2.30
N ASP A 154 -42.62 -18.96 -1.13
CA ASP A 154 -44.06 -19.27 -0.92
C ASP A 154 -44.76 -18.45 0.18
N GLY A 155 -44.10 -17.44 0.72
CA GLY A 155 -44.68 -16.58 1.75
C GLY A 155 -45.35 -15.34 1.16
N LYS A 156 -46.61 -15.45 0.70
CA LYS A 156 -47.51 -14.28 0.65
C LYS A 156 -47.70 -13.78 2.09
N VAL A 157 -46.81 -12.91 2.55
CA VAL A 157 -47.06 -12.12 3.76
C VAL A 157 -47.79 -10.88 3.31
N ASN A 158 -49.05 -10.80 3.74
CA ASN A 158 -49.95 -9.69 3.49
C ASN A 158 -49.27 -8.35 3.79
N GLY A 159 -48.95 -7.59 2.74
CA GLY A 159 -49.18 -6.14 2.74
C GLY A 159 -48.07 -5.16 3.13
N SER A 160 -46.78 -5.48 3.34
CA SER A 160 -45.84 -4.34 3.55
C SER A 160 -44.33 -4.45 3.31
N VAL A 161 -43.70 -5.60 2.99
CA VAL A 161 -42.26 -5.57 2.66
C VAL A 161 -41.94 -6.59 1.57
N VAL A 162 -41.50 -6.12 0.40
CA VAL A 162 -40.84 -6.96 -0.61
C VAL A 162 -39.54 -7.48 0.01
N GLY A 163 -39.63 -8.61 0.70
CA GLY A 163 -38.51 -9.20 1.41
C GLY A 163 -37.40 -9.58 0.43
N PHE A 164 -36.19 -9.09 0.68
CA PHE A 164 -35.01 -9.47 -0.09
C PHE A 164 -34.68 -10.93 0.24
N SER A 165 -34.83 -11.83 -0.74
CA SER A 165 -34.41 -13.22 -0.55
C SER A 165 -32.90 -13.29 -0.26
N SER A 166 -32.47 -14.28 0.51
CA SER A 166 -31.03 -14.47 0.79
C SER A 166 -30.20 -14.62 -0.49
N GLN A 167 -30.80 -15.15 -1.56
CA GLN A 167 -30.15 -15.31 -2.85
C GLN A 167 -30.04 -13.97 -3.59
N ALA A 168 -31.14 -13.22 -3.70
CA ALA A 168 -31.12 -11.89 -4.33
C ALA A 168 -30.11 -10.95 -3.63
N LYS A 169 -29.96 -11.07 -2.31
CA LYS A 169 -28.96 -10.32 -1.55
C LYS A 169 -27.53 -10.71 -1.92
N LEU A 170 -27.27 -12.02 -2.05
CA LEU A 170 -25.97 -12.51 -2.47
C LEU A 170 -25.63 -12.05 -3.89
N ASP A 171 -26.59 -12.13 -4.81
CA ASP A 171 -26.42 -11.73 -6.20
C ASP A 171 -26.15 -10.22 -6.27
N LEU A 172 -26.91 -9.42 -5.52
CA LEU A 172 -26.66 -7.99 -5.41
C LEU A 172 -25.26 -7.65 -4.91
N LEU A 173 -24.81 -8.26 -3.80
CA LEU A 173 -23.48 -7.98 -3.24
C LEU A 173 -22.37 -8.51 -4.15
N HIS A 174 -22.59 -9.65 -4.79
CA HIS A 174 -21.66 -10.22 -5.75
C HIS A 174 -21.49 -9.33 -6.98
N ASP A 175 -22.59 -8.94 -7.62
CA ASP A 175 -22.61 -8.10 -8.81
C ASP A 175 -22.04 -6.71 -8.53
N THR A 176 -22.46 -6.11 -7.42
CA THR A 176 -21.98 -4.79 -6.99
C THR A 176 -20.48 -4.81 -6.72
N ARG A 177 -19.97 -5.86 -6.04
CA ARG A 177 -18.53 -6.02 -5.81
C ARG A 177 -17.78 -6.22 -7.13
N GLN A 178 -18.33 -6.99 -8.06
CA GLN A 178 -17.74 -7.20 -9.37
C GLN A 178 -17.67 -5.90 -10.18
N ALA A 179 -18.72 -5.08 -10.14
CA ALA A 179 -18.77 -3.78 -10.81
C ALA A 179 -17.81 -2.76 -10.18
N PHE A 180 -17.70 -2.73 -8.85
CA PHE A 180 -16.80 -1.82 -8.15
C PHE A 180 -15.32 -2.18 -8.36
N GLY A 181 -14.99 -3.47 -8.46
CA GLY A 181 -13.62 -3.97 -8.60
C GLY A 181 -12.81 -3.91 -7.32
N ARG A 182 -11.58 -4.40 -7.37
CA ARG A 182 -10.72 -4.61 -6.19
C ARG A 182 -9.43 -3.81 -6.21
N SER A 183 -8.86 -3.66 -5.02
CA SER A 183 -7.55 -3.06 -4.80
C SER A 183 -6.47 -4.13 -4.64
N THR A 184 -5.26 -3.84 -5.12
CA THR A 184 -4.05 -4.64 -4.84
C THR A 184 -2.96 -3.76 -4.25
N LEU A 185 -2.19 -4.31 -3.31
CA LEU A 185 -0.92 -3.73 -2.89
C LEU A 185 0.20 -4.28 -3.78
N VAL A 186 0.99 -3.42 -4.39
CA VAL A 186 2.16 -3.77 -5.19
C VAL A 186 3.40 -3.30 -4.45
N LEU A 187 4.22 -4.23 -4.01
CA LEU A 187 5.52 -3.99 -3.38
C LEU A 187 6.58 -4.05 -4.48
N GLN A 188 6.95 -2.87 -4.99
CA GLN A 188 7.97 -2.75 -6.02
C GLN A 188 9.36 -2.79 -5.41
N GLY A 189 10.07 -3.90 -5.64
CA GLY A 189 11.45 -4.08 -5.21
C GLY A 189 12.47 -3.40 -6.12
N GLY A 190 13.74 -3.40 -5.69
CA GLY A 190 14.86 -2.89 -6.49
C GLY A 190 16.06 -2.37 -5.69
N ALA A 191 16.00 -2.32 -4.36
CA ALA A 191 17.10 -1.90 -3.48
C ALA A 191 16.92 -2.37 -2.02
N ILE A 192 17.91 -2.08 -1.16
CA ILE A 192 17.89 -2.40 0.30
C ILE A 192 16.75 -1.72 1.07
N PHE A 193 16.15 -0.64 0.55
CA PHE A 193 14.98 0.01 1.15
C PHE A 193 13.71 -0.84 1.15
N GLY A 194 13.77 -2.10 0.70
CA GLY A 194 12.66 -3.05 0.79
C GLY A 194 12.12 -3.25 2.20
N LEU A 195 12.90 -2.98 3.26
CA LEU A 195 12.42 -2.97 4.64
C LEU A 195 11.35 -1.89 4.90
N CYS A 196 11.35 -0.78 4.15
CA CYS A 196 10.29 0.22 4.26
C CYS A 196 8.92 -0.34 3.86
N HIS A 197 8.86 -1.40 3.03
CA HIS A 197 7.60 -2.06 2.70
C HIS A 197 6.93 -2.67 3.94
N LEU A 198 7.69 -3.13 4.94
CA LEU A 198 7.13 -3.61 6.21
C LEU A 198 6.35 -2.50 6.91
N GLY A 199 6.94 -1.30 6.99
CA GLY A 199 6.26 -0.13 7.52
C GLY A 199 5.01 0.26 6.74
N VAL A 200 5.06 0.20 5.40
CA VAL A 200 3.89 0.47 4.57
C VAL A 200 2.76 -0.54 4.85
N VAL A 201 3.08 -1.83 4.88
CA VAL A 201 2.12 -2.88 5.21
C VAL A 201 1.56 -2.67 6.63
N LYS A 202 2.40 -2.32 7.61
CA LYS A 202 2.00 -2.06 8.99
C LYS A 202 1.03 -0.89 9.10
N ALA A 203 1.34 0.25 8.49
CA ALA A 203 0.45 1.39 8.49
C ALA A 203 -0.91 1.09 7.81
N LEU A 204 -0.89 0.36 6.68
CA LEU A 204 -2.12 -0.06 6.00
C LEU A 204 -2.93 -1.05 6.85
N PHE A 205 -2.27 -2.04 7.46
CA PHE A 205 -2.92 -3.05 8.27
C PHE A 205 -3.58 -2.45 9.52
N ASN A 206 -2.86 -1.62 10.28
CA ASN A 206 -3.36 -0.99 11.50
C ASN A 206 -4.60 -0.11 11.26
N ARG A 207 -4.80 0.35 10.01
CA ARG A 207 -5.94 1.18 9.61
C ARG A 207 -7.01 0.43 8.82
N GLY A 208 -6.89 -0.90 8.69
CA GLY A 208 -7.85 -1.72 7.94
C GLY A 208 -7.86 -1.42 6.44
N LEU A 209 -6.77 -0.87 5.90
CA LEU A 209 -6.60 -0.48 4.49
C LEU A 209 -5.73 -1.48 3.70
N LEU A 210 -5.22 -2.54 4.34
CA LEU A 210 -4.41 -3.55 3.67
C LEU A 210 -5.29 -4.39 2.71
N PRO A 211 -5.07 -4.34 1.38
CA PRO A 211 -5.83 -5.14 0.45
C PRO A 211 -5.56 -6.65 0.63
N ARG A 212 -6.55 -7.48 0.29
CA ARG A 212 -6.39 -8.96 0.33
C ARG A 212 -5.45 -9.48 -0.76
N ILE A 213 -5.24 -8.71 -1.82
CA ILE A 213 -4.37 -9.05 -2.95
C ILE A 213 -3.04 -8.32 -2.76
N VAL A 214 -1.97 -9.08 -2.61
CA VAL A 214 -0.62 -8.56 -2.40
C VAL A 214 0.27 -9.11 -3.51
N THR A 215 0.94 -8.19 -4.21
CA THR A 215 1.83 -8.47 -5.32
C THR A 215 3.23 -7.98 -4.95
N GLY A 216 4.24 -8.81 -5.19
CA GLY A 216 5.63 -8.43 -4.92
C GLY A 216 6.56 -8.72 -6.10
N THR A 217 7.51 -7.82 -6.28
CA THR A 217 8.61 -7.93 -7.25
C THR A 217 9.94 -7.86 -6.51
N ALA A 218 10.92 -8.70 -6.84
CA ALA A 218 12.24 -8.74 -6.21
C ALA A 218 12.17 -8.70 -4.66
N THR A 219 12.80 -7.73 -4.00
CA THR A 219 12.79 -7.61 -2.52
C THR A 219 11.36 -7.46 -1.97
N GLY A 220 10.47 -6.81 -2.73
CA GLY A 220 9.05 -6.72 -2.39
C GLY A 220 8.32 -8.07 -2.44
N ALA A 221 8.79 -9.03 -3.25
CA ALA A 221 8.27 -10.41 -3.26
C ALA A 221 8.58 -11.16 -1.97
N LEU A 222 9.71 -10.88 -1.32
CA LEU A 222 10.03 -11.47 -0.01
C LEU A 222 9.08 -10.95 1.07
N ILE A 223 8.88 -9.64 1.11
CA ILE A 223 7.95 -9.03 2.08
C ILE A 223 6.52 -9.48 1.79
N ALA A 224 6.11 -9.53 0.52
CA ALA A 224 4.80 -10.04 0.12
C ALA A 224 4.60 -11.49 0.55
N ALA A 225 5.61 -12.36 0.36
CA ALA A 225 5.58 -13.75 0.81
C ALA A 225 5.33 -13.85 2.32
N LEU A 226 6.08 -13.08 3.12
CA LEU A 226 5.91 -13.05 4.57
C LEU A 226 4.53 -12.54 4.98
N VAL A 227 3.98 -11.53 4.30
CA VAL A 227 2.63 -11.03 4.56
C VAL A 227 1.54 -12.02 4.14
N GLY A 228 1.81 -12.85 3.12
CA GLY A 228 0.88 -13.81 2.55
C GLY A 228 0.74 -15.12 3.35
N ILE A 229 1.76 -15.50 4.14
CA ILE A 229 1.75 -16.72 4.95
C ILE A 229 1.20 -16.53 6.37
N HIS A 230 1.29 -15.32 6.92
CA HIS A 230 0.80 -14.99 8.27
C HIS A 230 -0.69 -14.65 8.25
N THR A 231 -1.44 -15.18 9.22
CA THR A 231 -2.86 -14.82 9.42
C THR A 231 -3.02 -13.38 9.91
N GLU A 232 -4.24 -12.86 9.92
CA GLU A 232 -4.51 -11.50 10.44
C GLU A 232 -4.08 -11.33 11.91
N ASP A 233 -4.13 -12.40 12.73
CA ASP A 233 -3.74 -12.38 14.14
C ASP A 233 -2.22 -12.49 14.35
N GLU A 234 -1.51 -13.17 13.45
CA GLU A 234 -0.05 -13.35 13.52
C GLU A 234 0.72 -12.14 12.96
N LEU A 235 0.12 -11.44 11.99
CA LEU A 235 0.77 -10.36 11.26
C LEU A 235 1.30 -9.21 12.13
N PRO A 236 0.61 -8.73 13.19
CA PRO A 236 1.11 -7.62 14.02
C PRO A 236 2.45 -7.92 14.69
N ARG A 237 2.64 -9.15 15.20
CA ARG A 237 3.90 -9.56 15.85
C ARG A 237 5.05 -9.56 14.86
N PHE A 238 4.78 -10.04 13.65
CA PHE A 238 5.75 -10.02 12.55
C PHE A 238 6.11 -8.59 12.11
N LEU A 239 5.10 -7.72 11.95
CA LEU A 239 5.29 -6.35 11.50
C LEU A 239 6.03 -5.46 12.52
N ASN A 240 6.04 -5.83 13.79
CA ASN A 240 6.83 -5.18 14.83
C ASN A 240 8.30 -5.64 14.85
N GLY A 241 8.71 -6.53 13.94
CA GLY A 241 10.10 -6.96 13.82
C GLY A 241 10.53 -8.01 14.85
N GLU A 242 9.66 -8.41 15.78
CA GLU A 242 9.97 -9.36 16.87
C GLU A 242 10.23 -10.78 16.38
N SER A 243 9.70 -11.17 15.21
CA SER A 243 9.80 -12.52 14.67
C SER A 243 10.70 -12.64 13.44
N ILE A 244 11.38 -11.57 13.02
CA ILE A 244 12.28 -11.64 11.86
C ILE A 244 13.63 -12.15 12.34
N ASP A 245 13.97 -13.37 11.94
CA ASP A 245 15.27 -13.94 12.28
C ASP A 245 16.38 -13.24 11.46
N LEU A 246 16.96 -12.19 12.05
CA LEU A 246 18.08 -11.45 11.50
C LEU A 246 19.43 -12.16 11.73
N THR A 247 19.45 -13.30 12.45
CA THR A 247 20.69 -14.01 12.77
C THR A 247 21.40 -14.53 11.52
N ALA A 248 20.67 -14.82 10.44
CA ALA A 248 21.23 -15.18 9.14
C ALA A 248 22.08 -14.05 8.51
N PHE A 249 21.73 -12.78 8.76
CA PHE A 249 22.52 -11.63 8.33
C PHE A 249 23.72 -11.36 9.26
N ALA A 250 23.61 -11.71 10.54
CA ALA A 250 24.66 -11.49 11.55
C ALA A 250 25.71 -12.62 11.64
N GLY A 251 25.31 -13.87 11.40
CA GLY A 251 26.11 -15.07 11.64
C GLY A 251 27.31 -15.23 10.70
N LYS A 252 27.24 -14.67 9.49
CA LYS A 252 28.32 -14.79 8.50
C LYS A 252 29.37 -13.68 8.59
N ASP A 253 29.04 -12.54 9.19
CA ASP A 253 30.03 -11.52 9.52
C ASP A 253 30.94 -12.01 10.67
N ARG A 254 30.46 -12.89 11.57
CA ARG A 254 31.30 -13.51 12.62
C ARG A 254 32.28 -14.57 12.13
N ALA A 255 32.03 -15.22 10.99
CA ALA A 255 32.96 -16.19 10.42
C ALA A 255 34.18 -15.52 9.72
N GLY A 256 34.10 -14.20 9.46
CA GLY A 256 35.21 -13.38 8.97
C GLY A 256 35.74 -12.36 9.97
N ALA A 257 34.99 -12.04 11.03
CA ALA A 257 35.38 -11.06 12.06
C ALA A 257 36.11 -11.72 13.24
N LYS A 258 37.25 -12.35 12.95
CA LYS A 258 38.34 -12.47 13.92
C LYS A 258 39.55 -11.77 13.33
N GLU A 259 39.55 -10.44 13.37
CA GLU A 259 40.73 -9.60 13.64
C GLU A 259 40.37 -8.11 13.58
N HIS A 260 41.08 -7.34 14.39
CA HIS A 260 40.78 -5.98 14.81
C HIS A 260 40.83 -4.91 13.69
N GLY A 261 39.94 -3.92 13.79
CA GLY A 261 40.29 -2.50 13.55
C GLY A 261 40.24 -1.93 12.13
N THR A 262 40.17 -2.74 11.06
CA THR A 262 40.30 -2.22 9.67
C THR A 262 39.13 -2.55 8.72
N GLY A 263 38.13 -3.32 9.18
CA GLY A 263 37.14 -3.98 8.30
C GLY A 263 35.95 -3.15 7.78
N TRP A 264 35.72 -1.91 8.25
CA TRP A 264 34.61 -1.06 7.75
C TRP A 264 34.77 -0.74 6.26
N TRP A 265 35.97 -0.31 5.84
CA TRP A 265 36.22 0.20 4.48
C TRP A 265 36.28 -0.94 3.47
N GLU A 266 36.74 -2.11 3.91
CA GLU A 266 36.82 -3.32 3.10
C GLU A 266 35.44 -3.98 2.93
N THR A 267 34.63 -4.01 3.99
CA THR A 267 33.22 -4.44 3.91
C THR A 267 32.40 -3.50 3.02
N LEU A 268 32.66 -2.20 3.15
CA LEU A 268 32.03 -1.15 2.35
C LEU A 268 32.44 -1.25 0.87
N SER A 269 33.74 -1.38 0.58
CA SER A 269 34.24 -1.51 -0.80
C SER A 269 33.74 -2.79 -1.46
N ARG A 270 33.64 -3.90 -0.72
CA ARG A 270 33.03 -5.15 -1.19
C ARG A 270 31.55 -4.99 -1.51
N ARG A 271 30.79 -4.33 -0.63
CA ARG A 271 29.36 -4.03 -0.79
C ARG A 271 29.12 -3.11 -2.00
N VAL A 272 29.92 -2.05 -2.15
CA VAL A 272 29.84 -1.09 -3.26
C VAL A 272 30.28 -1.71 -4.58
N ARG A 273 31.37 -2.49 -4.62
CA ARG A 273 31.84 -3.19 -5.82
C ARG A 273 30.81 -4.23 -6.29
N ARG A 274 30.14 -4.91 -5.35
CA ARG A 274 29.04 -5.83 -5.65
C ARG A 274 27.80 -5.09 -6.13
N PHE A 275 27.44 -3.98 -5.51
CA PHE A 275 26.37 -3.12 -6.02
C PHE A 275 26.65 -2.61 -7.43
N TYR A 276 27.91 -2.28 -7.74
CA TYR A 276 28.26 -1.85 -9.09
C TYR A 276 28.18 -2.99 -10.13
N ARG A 277 28.51 -4.23 -9.74
CA ARG A 277 28.61 -5.38 -10.66
C ARG A 277 27.35 -6.24 -10.76
N GLU A 278 26.67 -6.45 -9.63
CA GLU A 278 25.49 -7.32 -9.47
C GLU A 278 24.24 -6.48 -9.17
N GLY A 279 24.41 -5.27 -8.61
CA GLY A 279 23.31 -4.34 -8.36
C GLY A 279 22.38 -4.68 -7.22
N TYR A 280 22.78 -5.66 -6.42
CA TYR A 280 22.25 -5.98 -5.11
C TYR A 280 23.40 -6.10 -4.12
N PHE A 281 23.15 -5.70 -2.89
CA PHE A 281 24.14 -5.77 -1.82
C PHE A 281 24.12 -7.13 -1.09
N LEU A 282 22.96 -7.79 -1.06
CA LEU A 282 22.69 -9.03 -0.32
C LEU A 282 23.11 -10.27 -1.12
N ASP A 283 23.80 -11.19 -0.46
CA ASP A 283 24.20 -12.49 -1.02
C ASP A 283 22.96 -13.37 -1.25
N VAL A 284 22.79 -13.91 -2.46
CA VAL A 284 21.67 -14.77 -2.85
C VAL A 284 21.52 -15.98 -1.92
N LYS A 285 22.63 -16.53 -1.40
CA LYS A 285 22.60 -17.65 -0.44
C LYS A 285 22.06 -17.24 0.93
N VAL A 286 22.46 -16.07 1.41
CA VAL A 286 21.96 -15.51 2.68
C VAL A 286 20.47 -15.17 2.55
N LEU A 287 20.08 -14.68 1.37
CA LEU A 287 18.68 -14.45 1.04
C LEU A 287 17.88 -15.74 0.98
N GLU A 288 18.41 -16.80 0.35
CA GLU A 288 17.79 -18.12 0.28
C GLU A 288 17.58 -18.71 1.68
N GLU A 289 18.62 -18.71 2.53
CA GLU A 289 18.55 -19.20 3.91
C GLU A 289 17.55 -18.40 4.75
N CYS A 290 17.59 -17.07 4.67
CA CYS A 290 16.67 -16.18 5.38
C CYS A 290 15.22 -16.39 4.93
N VAL A 291 14.96 -16.40 3.63
CA VAL A 291 13.60 -16.57 3.10
C VAL A 291 13.07 -17.96 3.42
N ARG A 292 13.91 -19.00 3.31
CA ARG A 292 13.50 -20.36 3.64
C ARG A 292 13.23 -20.53 5.14
N ALA A 293 14.04 -19.93 6.01
CA ALA A 293 13.84 -19.97 7.46
C ALA A 293 12.54 -19.26 7.89
N ASN A 294 12.21 -18.14 7.25
CA ASN A 294 11.03 -17.34 7.62
C ASN A 294 9.72 -17.78 6.92
N VAL A 295 9.80 -18.30 5.69
CA VAL A 295 8.61 -18.73 4.92
C VAL A 295 8.28 -20.20 5.15
N GLY A 296 9.29 -21.03 5.41
CA GLY A 296 9.15 -22.48 5.42
C GLY A 296 8.81 -23.07 4.05
N ASP A 297 8.54 -24.37 4.00
CA ASP A 297 8.19 -25.09 2.78
C ASP A 297 6.68 -24.99 2.50
N LEU A 298 6.15 -23.76 2.41
CA LEU A 298 4.76 -23.48 2.05
C LEU A 298 4.57 -23.23 0.55
N THR A 299 3.48 -23.76 0.00
CA THR A 299 3.03 -23.51 -1.37
C THR A 299 2.03 -22.35 -1.44
N PHE A 300 1.80 -21.81 -2.65
CA PHE A 300 0.81 -20.75 -2.86
C PHE A 300 -0.60 -21.17 -2.47
N GLU A 301 -1.00 -22.41 -2.75
CA GLU A 301 -2.31 -22.93 -2.37
C GLU A 301 -2.44 -23.07 -0.85
N GLU A 302 -1.44 -23.66 -0.18
CA GLU A 302 -1.44 -23.81 1.28
C GLU A 302 -1.52 -22.45 1.99
N ALA A 303 -0.74 -21.46 1.53
CA ALA A 303 -0.79 -20.11 2.06
C ALA A 303 -2.17 -19.47 1.85
N TYR A 304 -2.76 -19.60 0.66
CA TYR A 304 -4.11 -19.08 0.39
C TYR A 304 -5.17 -19.78 1.24
N MET A 305 -5.05 -21.10 1.46
CA MET A 305 -6.00 -21.83 2.29
C MET A 305 -5.93 -21.41 3.76
N ARG A 306 -4.73 -21.10 4.26
CA ARG A 306 -4.47 -20.60 5.62
C ARG A 306 -4.94 -19.16 5.81
N THR A 307 -4.55 -18.24 4.94
CA THR A 307 -4.71 -16.78 5.18
C THR A 307 -5.85 -16.15 4.40
N LYS A 308 -6.33 -16.78 3.32
CA LYS A 308 -7.28 -16.22 2.34
C LYS A 308 -6.79 -14.92 1.70
N ARG A 309 -5.49 -14.63 1.77
CA ARG A 309 -4.82 -13.55 1.03
C ARG A 309 -4.28 -14.09 -0.28
N VAL A 310 -4.45 -13.32 -1.34
CA VAL A 310 -3.94 -13.67 -2.67
C VAL A 310 -2.53 -13.13 -2.79
N LEU A 311 -1.55 -14.03 -2.71
CA LEU A 311 -0.15 -13.73 -2.94
C LEU A 311 0.18 -13.87 -4.42
N ASN A 312 0.78 -12.83 -5.01
CA ASN A 312 1.31 -12.83 -6.37
C ASN A 312 2.80 -12.49 -6.36
N ILE A 313 3.60 -13.29 -7.06
CA ILE A 313 5.04 -13.03 -7.25
C ILE A 313 5.32 -12.95 -8.75
N THR A 314 5.93 -11.86 -9.19
CA THR A 314 6.32 -11.66 -10.59
C THR A 314 7.71 -12.22 -10.84
N VAL A 315 7.90 -12.95 -11.94
CA VAL A 315 9.18 -13.53 -12.33
C VAL A 315 9.44 -13.28 -13.81
N ALA A 316 10.69 -12.92 -14.16
CA ALA A 316 11.08 -12.69 -15.54
C ALA A 316 11.70 -13.96 -16.17
N THR A 317 11.21 -14.36 -17.33
CA THR A 317 11.63 -15.57 -18.04
C THR A 317 12.18 -15.25 -19.44
N THR A 318 12.96 -16.16 -20.02
CA THR A 318 13.69 -15.97 -21.30
C THR A 318 12.89 -16.24 -22.58
N GLY A 319 11.62 -16.61 -22.47
CA GLY A 319 10.71 -16.82 -23.61
C GLY A 319 10.12 -18.23 -23.69
N ARG A 320 8.95 -18.34 -24.37
CA ARG A 320 8.14 -19.49 -24.85
C ARG A 320 8.06 -20.81 -24.05
N GLY A 321 8.66 -20.92 -22.87
CA GLY A 321 8.68 -22.15 -22.05
C GLY A 321 7.43 -22.43 -21.21
N GLY A 322 6.28 -21.82 -21.52
CA GLY A 322 5.01 -22.08 -20.82
C GLY A 322 4.93 -21.62 -19.35
N VAL A 323 6.02 -21.14 -18.73
CA VAL A 323 6.01 -20.62 -17.35
C VAL A 323 5.34 -19.23 -17.31
N PRO A 324 4.29 -19.04 -16.50
CA PRO A 324 3.68 -17.73 -16.33
C PRO A 324 4.64 -16.77 -15.62
N ASN A 325 4.73 -15.53 -16.13
CA ASN A 325 5.50 -14.45 -15.50
C ASN A 325 4.89 -13.98 -14.15
N LEU A 326 3.72 -14.50 -13.79
CA LEU A 326 2.98 -14.21 -12.58
C LEU A 326 2.65 -15.53 -11.89
N LEU A 327 3.21 -15.76 -10.70
CA LEU A 327 3.00 -16.96 -9.89
C LEU A 327 2.05 -16.64 -8.73
N ASN A 328 0.97 -17.42 -8.61
CA ASN A 328 -0.04 -17.32 -7.56
C ASN A 328 -0.77 -18.65 -7.37
N TYR A 329 -1.75 -18.68 -6.46
CA TYR A 329 -2.52 -19.89 -6.16
C TYR A 329 -3.37 -20.43 -7.33
N LEU A 330 -3.66 -19.62 -8.36
CA LEU A 330 -4.40 -20.06 -9.55
C LEU A 330 -3.49 -20.58 -10.67
N THR A 331 -2.34 -19.92 -10.85
CA THR A 331 -1.41 -20.18 -11.96
C THR A 331 -0.33 -21.21 -11.58
N ALA A 332 0.04 -21.28 -10.30
CA ALA A 332 1.12 -22.11 -9.78
C ALA A 332 0.83 -22.57 -8.32
N PRO A 333 -0.28 -23.28 -8.06
CA PRO A 333 -0.74 -23.63 -6.70
C PRO A 333 0.30 -24.39 -5.88
N ASN A 334 0.97 -25.38 -6.50
CA ASN A 334 1.89 -26.30 -5.83
C ASN A 334 3.32 -25.78 -5.72
N VAL A 335 3.62 -24.59 -6.28
CA VAL A 335 4.97 -24.02 -6.26
C VAL A 335 5.29 -23.47 -4.87
N LEU A 336 6.51 -23.73 -4.40
CA LEU A 336 7.02 -23.25 -3.12
C LEU A 336 7.30 -21.75 -3.19
N ILE A 337 6.70 -21.00 -2.25
CA ILE A 337 6.73 -19.54 -2.23
C ILE A 337 8.17 -19.02 -2.12
N TRP A 338 9.01 -19.64 -1.27
CA TRP A 338 10.40 -19.22 -1.11
C TRP A 338 11.21 -19.35 -2.41
N SER A 339 10.93 -20.40 -3.21
CA SER A 339 11.63 -20.61 -4.48
C SER A 339 11.20 -19.58 -5.53
N ALA A 340 9.92 -19.22 -5.56
CA ALA A 340 9.39 -18.16 -6.41
C ALA A 340 9.94 -16.78 -6.02
N ALA A 341 10.00 -16.49 -4.72
CA ALA A 341 10.54 -15.24 -4.19
C ALA A 341 12.04 -15.11 -4.49
N LEU A 342 12.80 -16.21 -4.43
CA LEU A 342 14.20 -16.27 -4.84
C LEU A 342 14.37 -16.06 -6.35
N ALA A 343 13.54 -16.72 -7.18
CA ALA A 343 13.55 -16.55 -8.63
C ALA A 343 13.23 -15.10 -9.05
N SER A 344 12.34 -14.41 -8.33
CA SER A 344 12.04 -12.98 -8.55
C SER A 344 13.23 -12.06 -8.23
N ASN A 345 14.08 -12.46 -7.28
CA ASN A 345 15.30 -11.73 -6.90
C ASN A 345 16.55 -12.14 -7.71
N ALA A 346 16.44 -13.17 -8.56
CA ALA A 346 17.57 -13.75 -9.26
C ALA A 346 18.28 -12.74 -10.18
N SER A 347 19.55 -12.46 -9.91
CA SER A 347 20.46 -11.76 -10.83
C SER A 347 21.03 -12.75 -11.87
N SER A 348 21.52 -12.23 -13.02
CA SER A 348 22.32 -12.87 -14.09
C SER A 348 23.14 -14.11 -13.63
N PRO A 349 23.38 -15.14 -14.47
CA PRO A 349 23.86 -16.44 -13.99
C PRO A 349 25.09 -16.23 -13.14
N SER A 350 24.97 -16.64 -11.86
CA SER A 350 26.04 -16.46 -10.90
C SER A 350 27.36 -16.95 -11.53
N LEU A 351 28.47 -16.31 -11.18
CA LEU A 351 29.83 -16.77 -11.51
C LEU A 351 30.09 -18.24 -11.08
N TYR A 352 29.15 -18.86 -10.35
CA TYR A 352 29.14 -20.25 -9.87
C TYR A 352 28.17 -21.18 -10.62
N GLY A 353 27.60 -20.78 -11.75
CA GLY A 353 26.91 -21.69 -12.68
C GLY A 353 25.59 -22.32 -12.20
N ARG A 354 25.00 -21.87 -11.08
CA ARG A 354 23.75 -22.44 -10.56
C ARG A 354 22.52 -21.63 -11.02
N SER A 355 21.69 -22.22 -11.87
CA SER A 355 20.35 -21.72 -12.21
C SER A 355 19.43 -21.88 -11.01
N ILE A 356 18.61 -20.86 -10.69
CA ILE A 356 17.59 -20.97 -9.64
C ILE A 356 16.44 -21.77 -10.22
N THR A 357 16.24 -22.99 -9.74
CA THR A 357 15.14 -23.85 -10.18
C THR A 357 13.95 -23.66 -9.26
N LEU A 358 12.78 -23.33 -9.83
CA LEU A 358 11.52 -23.32 -9.09
C LEU A 358 11.22 -24.73 -8.58
N LYS A 359 10.72 -24.82 -7.35
CA LYS A 359 10.38 -26.09 -6.70
C LYS A 359 8.89 -26.16 -6.43
N CYS A 360 8.31 -27.34 -6.53
CA CYS A 360 6.92 -27.61 -6.19
C CYS A 360 6.80 -28.83 -5.28
N LYS A 361 5.67 -28.92 -4.58
CA LYS A 361 5.27 -30.17 -3.92
C LYS A 361 4.58 -31.07 -4.92
N ASP A 362 5.00 -32.32 -4.96
CA ASP A 362 4.26 -33.36 -5.68
C ASP A 362 3.02 -33.81 -4.87
N PRO A 363 2.15 -34.67 -5.42
CA PRO A 363 1.02 -35.23 -4.67
C PRO A 363 1.41 -36.05 -3.43
N SER A 364 2.66 -36.50 -3.32
CA SER A 364 3.19 -37.22 -2.16
C SER A 364 3.71 -36.29 -1.06
N GLY A 365 3.77 -34.98 -1.32
CA GLY A 365 4.32 -33.97 -0.43
C GLY A 365 5.85 -33.80 -0.54
N ALA A 366 6.52 -34.52 -1.42
CA ALA A 366 7.94 -34.41 -1.70
C ALA A 366 8.24 -33.15 -2.53
N ILE A 367 9.38 -32.52 -2.22
CA ILE A 367 9.83 -31.30 -2.90
C ILE A 367 10.61 -31.69 -4.15
N VAL A 368 10.05 -31.38 -5.32
CA VAL A 368 10.64 -31.68 -6.64
C VAL A 368 10.84 -30.41 -7.47
N PRO A 369 11.78 -30.40 -8.43
CA PRO A 369 11.85 -29.33 -9.43
C PRO A 369 10.54 -29.20 -10.19
N TRP A 370 10.10 -27.98 -10.44
CA TRP A 370 8.88 -27.76 -11.21
C TRP A 370 9.14 -28.04 -12.70
N SER A 371 8.51 -29.08 -13.23
CA SER A 371 8.73 -29.59 -14.59
C SER A 371 8.62 -28.51 -15.66
N ALA A 372 7.59 -27.66 -15.58
CA ALA A 372 7.39 -26.54 -16.50
C ALA A 372 8.54 -25.52 -16.50
N ALA A 373 9.28 -25.42 -15.39
CA ALA A 373 10.39 -24.49 -15.24
C ALA A 373 11.76 -25.11 -15.51
N THR A 374 11.85 -26.41 -15.81
CA THR A 374 13.13 -27.14 -15.85
C THR A 374 14.02 -26.68 -17.00
N ASP A 375 13.42 -26.34 -18.15
CA ASP A 375 14.14 -25.80 -19.33
C ASP A 375 14.14 -24.26 -19.36
N THR A 376 13.56 -23.59 -18.36
CA THR A 376 13.46 -22.13 -18.35
C THR A 376 14.63 -21.47 -17.63
N THR A 377 15.27 -20.52 -18.31
CA THR A 377 16.27 -19.67 -17.67
C THR A 377 15.59 -18.43 -17.09
N PHE A 378 15.61 -18.31 -15.77
CA PHE A 378 15.13 -17.11 -15.07
C PHE A 378 16.10 -15.96 -15.27
N ARG A 379 15.54 -14.77 -15.51
CA ARG A 379 16.29 -13.53 -15.61
C ARG A 379 15.93 -12.60 -14.45
N PRO A 380 16.80 -11.63 -14.14
CA PRO A 380 16.41 -10.54 -13.28
C PRO A 380 15.20 -9.83 -13.88
N TRP A 381 14.30 -9.34 -13.03
CA TRP A 381 13.17 -8.50 -13.43
C TRP A 381 13.58 -7.32 -14.32
N THR A 382 14.83 -6.87 -14.24
CA THR A 382 15.42 -5.79 -15.05
C THR A 382 15.55 -6.11 -16.54
N HIS A 383 15.56 -7.40 -16.88
CA HIS A 383 15.57 -7.87 -18.27
C HIS A 383 14.17 -8.19 -18.79
N ALA A 384 13.13 -8.01 -17.96
CA ALA A 384 11.77 -8.18 -18.41
C ALA A 384 11.40 -7.00 -19.32
N SER A 385 11.33 -7.27 -20.62
CA SER A 385 10.74 -6.34 -21.57
C SER A 385 9.32 -6.82 -21.83
N TYR A 386 8.37 -6.36 -21.02
CA TYR A 386 6.96 -6.68 -21.24
C TYR A 386 6.45 -5.82 -22.39
N THR A 387 5.83 -6.42 -23.39
CA THR A 387 4.87 -5.70 -24.24
C THR A 387 3.63 -5.40 -23.39
N ASP A 388 2.91 -4.30 -23.65
CA ASP A 388 1.73 -3.89 -22.83
C ASP A 388 0.71 -5.02 -22.61
N ARG A 389 0.57 -5.94 -23.57
CA ARG A 389 -0.31 -7.13 -23.48
C ARG A 389 0.18 -8.23 -22.53
N ASP A 390 1.45 -8.26 -22.18
CA ASP A 390 2.08 -9.31 -21.36
C ASP A 390 2.53 -8.79 -19.98
N SER A 391 2.07 -7.60 -19.57
CA SER A 391 2.44 -7.03 -18.27
C SER A 391 1.88 -7.89 -17.11
N PRO A 392 2.69 -8.24 -16.10
CA PRO A 392 2.22 -9.03 -14.96
C PRO A 392 1.08 -8.34 -14.20
N LEU A 393 1.11 -7.00 -14.10
CA LEU A 393 0.08 -6.20 -13.45
C LEU A 393 -1.24 -6.18 -14.24
N SER A 394 -1.19 -6.16 -15.57
CA SER A 394 -2.38 -6.32 -16.42
C SER A 394 -3.03 -7.69 -16.21
N ARG A 395 -2.20 -8.75 -16.12
CA ARG A 395 -2.69 -10.10 -15.82
C ARG A 395 -3.32 -10.21 -14.42
N ILE A 396 -2.81 -9.47 -13.43
CA ILE A 396 -3.43 -9.38 -12.10
C ILE A 396 -4.79 -8.68 -12.17
N ALA A 397 -4.87 -7.58 -12.94
CA ALA A 397 -6.12 -6.87 -13.19
C ALA A 397 -7.19 -7.81 -13.75
N GLU A 398 -6.82 -8.62 -14.74
CA GLU A 398 -7.72 -9.59 -15.39
C GLU A 398 -8.09 -10.76 -14.46
N LEU A 399 -7.12 -11.40 -13.81
CA LEU A 399 -7.36 -12.59 -12.98
C LEU A 399 -8.19 -12.30 -11.73
N PHE A 400 -8.02 -11.13 -11.12
CA PHE A 400 -8.62 -10.80 -9.83
C PHE A 400 -9.59 -9.63 -9.86
N ASN A 401 -9.92 -9.11 -11.05
CA ASN A 401 -10.77 -7.93 -11.24
C ASN A 401 -10.25 -6.71 -10.45
N VAL A 402 -8.93 -6.47 -10.56
CA VAL A 402 -8.26 -5.36 -9.89
C VAL A 402 -8.27 -4.13 -10.79
N ASN A 403 -8.76 -3.01 -10.26
CA ASN A 403 -8.81 -1.73 -10.97
C ASN A 403 -8.19 -0.58 -10.16
N HIS A 404 -7.70 -0.86 -8.94
CA HIS A 404 -6.97 0.09 -8.13
C HIS A 404 -5.65 -0.49 -7.61
N PHE A 405 -4.55 0.23 -7.83
CA PHE A 405 -3.21 -0.19 -7.45
C PHE A 405 -2.63 0.71 -6.36
N ILE A 406 -2.29 0.15 -5.20
CA ILE A 406 -1.51 0.82 -4.17
C ILE A 406 -0.06 0.40 -4.39
N VAL A 407 0.79 1.30 -4.87
CA VAL A 407 2.17 0.98 -5.25
C VAL A 407 3.12 1.51 -4.19
N SER A 408 3.79 0.61 -3.47
CA SER A 408 4.89 0.97 -2.58
C SER A 408 6.18 0.94 -3.36
N GLN A 409 6.81 2.10 -3.55
CA GLN A 409 8.02 2.25 -4.35
C GLN A 409 9.22 2.60 -3.46
N ALA A 410 10.16 1.68 -3.32
CA ALA A 410 11.35 1.85 -2.47
C ALA A 410 12.65 2.02 -3.31
N ARG A 411 12.58 2.87 -4.35
CA ARG A 411 13.66 3.05 -5.35
C ARG A 411 14.52 4.30 -5.06
N PRO A 412 15.75 4.17 -4.53
CA PRO A 412 16.55 5.29 -4.01
C PRO A 412 16.87 6.44 -4.96
N TYR A 413 17.16 6.14 -6.23
CA TYR A 413 17.54 7.14 -7.23
C TYR A 413 16.32 7.94 -7.73
N LEU A 414 15.10 7.44 -7.51
CA LEU A 414 13.86 8.15 -7.81
C LEU A 414 13.42 9.04 -6.65
N VAL A 415 13.77 8.74 -5.41
CA VAL A 415 13.26 9.48 -4.23
C VAL A 415 13.54 11.00 -4.26
N PRO A 416 14.67 11.52 -4.78
CA PRO A 416 14.83 12.96 -4.94
C PRO A 416 13.88 13.59 -5.97
N PHE A 417 13.30 12.78 -6.87
CA PHE A 417 12.56 13.22 -8.05
C PHE A 417 11.08 12.80 -8.06
N LEU A 418 10.71 11.73 -7.34
CA LEU A 418 9.35 11.25 -7.14
C LEU A 418 8.87 11.67 -5.75
N GLN A 419 7.91 12.59 -5.76
CA GLN A 419 7.09 12.85 -4.58
C GLN A 419 5.97 11.81 -4.54
N SER A 420 5.65 11.29 -3.35
CA SER A 420 4.43 10.52 -3.12
C SER A 420 3.24 11.26 -3.72
N ASP A 421 2.30 10.54 -4.34
CA ASP A 421 1.08 11.15 -4.89
C ASP A 421 0.33 11.96 -3.81
N MET A 422 0.49 11.52 -2.56
CA MET A 422 0.11 12.26 -1.38
C MET A 422 1.30 12.73 -0.56
N HIS A 423 1.55 14.04 -0.63
CA HIS A 423 2.64 14.71 0.06
C HIS A 423 2.14 15.86 0.96
N GLY A 424 0.83 16.11 0.97
CA GLY A 424 0.21 17.21 1.69
C GLY A 424 0.53 18.58 1.08
N PRO A 425 0.07 19.68 1.72
CA PRO A 425 0.35 21.04 1.27
C PRO A 425 1.84 21.29 1.14
N SER A 426 2.28 21.74 -0.04
CA SER A 426 3.70 22.04 -0.24
C SER A 426 4.15 23.17 0.68
N ARG A 427 5.26 22.98 1.40
CA ARG A 427 5.87 23.98 2.31
C ARG A 427 6.08 25.35 1.65
N LEU A 428 6.25 25.36 0.32
CA LEU A 428 6.40 26.55 -0.51
C LEU A 428 5.10 27.34 -0.65
N TYR A 429 3.94 26.66 -0.72
CA TYR A 429 2.64 27.33 -0.71
C TYR A 429 2.30 27.92 0.66
N THR A 430 2.74 27.25 1.74
CA THR A 430 2.43 27.65 3.11
C THR A 430 3.20 28.88 3.59
N ARG A 431 4.36 29.19 2.98
CA ARG A 431 5.26 30.25 3.46
C ARG A 431 5.08 31.62 2.78
N GLY A 432 4.04 31.80 1.98
CA GLY A 432 3.67 33.10 1.41
C GLY A 432 4.06 33.25 -0.07
N GLY A 433 3.09 33.71 -0.86
CA GLY A 433 3.14 33.79 -2.31
C GLY A 433 4.37 34.48 -2.87
N ARG A 434 5.28 33.69 -3.42
CA ARG A 434 6.17 34.02 -4.52
C ARG A 434 6.62 32.70 -5.11
N THR A 435 6.14 32.39 -6.31
CA THR A 435 6.59 31.24 -7.09
C THR A 435 8.11 31.27 -7.15
N SER A 436 8.73 30.41 -6.36
CA SER A 436 10.18 30.28 -6.33
C SER A 436 10.60 29.78 -7.71
N LEU A 437 11.14 30.67 -8.54
CA LEU A 437 11.61 30.37 -9.89
C LEU A 437 12.58 29.18 -9.90
N THR A 438 13.30 28.96 -8.79
CA THR A 438 14.18 27.81 -8.59
C THR A 438 13.42 26.49 -8.53
N GLY A 439 12.25 26.44 -7.89
CA GLY A 439 11.40 25.24 -7.85
C GLY A 439 10.81 24.89 -9.23
N GLY A 440 10.46 25.90 -10.03
CA GLY A 440 10.04 25.71 -11.41
C GLY A 440 11.17 25.15 -12.30
N LEU A 441 12.38 25.71 -12.16
CA LEU A 441 13.56 25.28 -12.91
C LEU A 441 13.98 23.84 -12.54
N LEU A 442 14.03 23.51 -11.25
CA LEU A 442 14.30 22.15 -10.78
C LEU A 442 13.28 21.15 -11.35
N ARG A 443 11.99 21.51 -11.37
CA ARG A 443 10.96 20.65 -11.96
C ARG A 443 11.16 20.45 -13.47
N LEU A 444 11.53 21.51 -14.19
CA LEU A 444 11.83 21.41 -15.63
C LEU A 444 13.04 20.49 -15.88
N ILE A 445 14.11 20.64 -15.10
CA ILE A 445 15.29 19.77 -15.18
C ILE A 445 14.90 18.32 -14.92
N THR A 446 14.09 18.05 -13.89
CA THR A 446 13.60 16.71 -13.57
C THR A 446 12.78 16.12 -14.71
N MET A 447 11.86 16.91 -15.29
CA MET A 447 11.04 16.45 -16.41
C MET A 447 11.87 16.18 -17.67
N GLU A 448 12.87 17.01 -17.96
CA GLU A 448 13.78 16.82 -19.09
C GLU A 448 14.65 15.57 -18.92
N ILE A 449 15.24 15.37 -17.72
CA ILE A 449 15.99 14.14 -17.41
C ILE A 449 15.10 12.92 -17.61
N HIS A 450 13.88 12.93 -17.07
CA HIS A 450 12.96 11.81 -17.24
C HIS A 450 12.62 11.56 -18.72
N HIS A 451 12.34 12.63 -19.47
CA HIS A 451 12.05 12.54 -20.90
C HIS A 451 13.23 11.95 -21.70
N ARG A 452 14.47 12.38 -21.42
CA ARG A 452 15.67 11.85 -22.09
C ARG A 452 15.92 10.39 -21.75
N LEU A 453 15.64 9.98 -20.52
CA LEU A 453 15.76 8.59 -20.10
C LEU A 453 14.70 7.71 -20.77
N GLN A 454 13.47 8.20 -20.91
CA GLN A 454 12.43 7.51 -21.69
C GLN A 454 12.82 7.38 -23.18
N GLN A 455 13.39 8.43 -23.78
CA GLN A 455 13.91 8.38 -25.16
C GLN A 455 15.05 7.35 -25.31
N LEU A 456 15.94 7.24 -24.32
CA LEU A 456 17.02 6.26 -24.36
C LEU A 456 16.51 4.82 -24.19
N ASP A 457 15.46 4.60 -23.40
CA ASP A 457 14.82 3.28 -23.24
C ASP A 457 14.07 2.88 -24.51
N SER A 458 13.31 3.81 -25.12
CA SER A 458 12.61 3.55 -26.38
C SER A 458 13.56 3.24 -27.54
N LEU A 459 14.74 3.88 -27.56
CA LEU A 459 15.82 3.59 -28.51
C LEU A 459 16.65 2.34 -28.15
N GLN A 460 16.36 1.67 -27.02
CA GLN A 460 17.10 0.52 -26.49
C GLN A 460 18.61 0.78 -26.25
N LEU A 461 19.00 2.06 -26.17
CA LEU A 461 20.38 2.50 -25.93
C LEU A 461 20.72 2.54 -24.44
N LEU A 462 19.72 2.35 -23.58
CA LEU A 462 19.87 2.43 -22.13
C LEU A 462 20.59 1.18 -21.59
N PRO A 463 21.77 1.31 -20.95
CA PRO A 463 22.46 0.17 -20.35
C PRO A 463 21.54 -0.58 -19.40
N LEU A 464 21.52 -1.91 -19.47
CA LEU A 464 20.65 -2.78 -18.64
C LEU A 464 20.76 -2.48 -17.13
N SER A 465 21.94 -2.07 -16.68
CA SER A 465 22.24 -1.66 -15.31
C SER A 465 21.46 -0.42 -14.85
N ILE A 466 21.16 0.49 -15.78
CA ILE A 466 20.44 1.75 -15.55
C ILE A 466 18.95 1.57 -15.92
N ARG A 467 18.63 0.70 -16.88
CA ARG A 467 17.24 0.31 -17.23
C ARG A 467 16.49 -0.25 -16.03
N ARG A 468 17.17 -1.05 -15.18
CA ARG A 468 16.69 -1.49 -13.86
C ARG A 468 16.06 -0.35 -13.06
N PHE A 469 16.69 0.80 -13.10
CA PHE A 469 16.31 1.93 -12.31
C PHE A 469 15.26 2.77 -13.08
N LEU A 470 15.34 2.90 -14.39
CA LEU A 470 14.53 3.93 -15.06
C LEU A 470 13.22 3.46 -15.67
N VAL A 471 13.03 2.15 -15.85
CA VAL A 471 11.79 1.64 -16.42
C VAL A 471 10.77 1.43 -15.30
N ASP A 472 9.79 2.31 -15.26
CA ASP A 472 8.59 2.10 -14.47
C ASP A 472 7.76 0.99 -15.12
N GLU A 473 7.35 0.03 -14.30
CA GLU A 473 6.40 -0.99 -14.73
C GLU A 473 5.08 -0.27 -15.04
N HIS A 474 4.57 -0.43 -16.27
CA HIS A 474 3.33 0.23 -16.66
C HIS A 474 2.18 -0.25 -15.75
N ILE A 475 1.57 0.68 -15.01
CA ILE A 475 0.45 0.37 -14.14
C ILE A 475 -0.84 0.51 -14.97
N PRO A 476 -1.61 -0.56 -15.16
CA PRO A 476 -2.70 -0.59 -16.15
C PRO A 476 -3.96 0.19 -15.73
N ALA A 477 -4.04 0.65 -14.47
CA ALA A 477 -5.21 1.35 -13.95
C ALA A 477 -4.82 2.42 -12.91
N ALA A 478 -5.84 3.03 -12.28
CA ALA A 478 -5.65 4.09 -11.30
C ALA A 478 -4.76 3.65 -10.13
N SER A 479 -3.65 4.35 -9.93
CA SER A 479 -2.67 4.05 -8.90
C SER A 479 -2.55 5.13 -7.83
N VAL A 480 -2.10 4.73 -6.64
CA VAL A 480 -1.58 5.62 -5.60
C VAL A 480 -0.17 5.14 -5.26
N THR A 481 0.81 6.00 -5.50
CA THR A 481 2.22 5.70 -5.29
C THR A 481 2.69 6.24 -3.94
N LEU A 482 3.14 5.33 -3.09
CA LEU A 482 3.67 5.57 -1.77
C LEU A 482 5.20 5.52 -1.83
N VAL A 483 5.84 6.67 -1.60
CA VAL A 483 7.29 6.83 -1.68
C VAL A 483 7.81 7.29 -0.32
N PRO A 484 8.73 6.54 0.32
CA PRO A 484 9.36 6.98 1.57
C PRO A 484 10.28 8.18 1.32
N VAL A 485 10.24 9.15 2.22
CA VAL A 485 11.13 10.32 2.17
C VAL A 485 12.50 9.91 2.71
N LEU A 486 13.50 9.89 1.82
CA LEU A 486 14.89 9.54 2.14
C LEU A 486 15.77 10.78 2.24
N SER A 487 16.62 10.81 3.26
CA SER A 487 17.68 11.81 3.45
C SER A 487 19.02 11.28 2.93
N ALA A 488 19.99 12.17 2.66
CA ALA A 488 21.34 11.77 2.23
C ALA A 488 22.04 10.82 3.24
N GLY A 489 21.82 11.01 4.54
CA GLY A 489 22.33 10.12 5.59
C GLY A 489 21.74 8.70 5.56
N ASP A 490 20.55 8.52 4.98
CA ASP A 490 19.91 7.20 4.88
C ASP A 490 20.65 6.28 3.90
N PHE A 491 21.33 6.86 2.90
CA PHE A 491 22.20 6.11 2.00
C PHE A 491 23.45 5.57 2.70
N VAL A 492 23.92 6.25 3.76
CA VAL A 492 25.05 5.77 4.57
C VAL A 492 24.61 4.65 5.51
N ARG A 493 23.45 4.83 6.20
CA ARG A 493 22.86 3.80 7.08
C ARG A 493 22.52 2.50 6.35
N LEU A 494 22.20 2.59 5.06
CA LEU A 494 21.97 1.44 4.18
C LEU A 494 23.19 0.52 4.03
N LEU A 495 24.40 1.06 4.28
CA LEU A 495 25.66 0.33 4.17
C LEU A 495 26.08 -0.32 5.48
N GLU A 496 25.40 -0.01 6.59
CA GLU A 496 25.64 -0.59 7.91
C GLU A 496 25.03 -2.00 8.02
N THR A 497 25.42 -2.78 9.04
CA THR A 497 24.81 -4.07 9.33
C THR A 497 23.40 -3.86 9.90
N PRO A 498 22.37 -4.58 9.41
CA PRO A 498 21.01 -4.40 9.91
C PRO A 498 20.92 -4.80 11.38
N THR A 499 20.69 -3.82 12.27
CA THR A 499 20.33 -4.02 13.68
C THR A 499 18.82 -3.93 13.86
N GLN A 500 18.31 -4.36 15.02
CA GLN A 500 16.88 -4.21 15.34
C GLN A 500 16.46 -2.72 15.36
N GLU A 501 17.28 -1.84 15.93
CA GLU A 501 17.05 -0.39 15.88
C GLU A 501 17.02 0.16 14.44
N SER A 502 17.87 -0.37 13.56
CA SER A 502 17.85 0.00 12.14
C SER A 502 16.57 -0.48 11.46
N LEU A 503 16.08 -1.66 11.82
CA LEU A 503 14.80 -2.20 11.31
C LEU A 503 13.64 -1.30 11.74
N ASP A 504 13.54 -0.94 13.01
CA ASP A 504 12.50 -0.06 13.55
C ASP A 504 12.51 1.31 12.85
N TYR A 505 13.71 1.84 12.58
CA TYR A 505 13.88 3.06 11.80
C TYR A 505 13.30 2.94 10.38
N TRP A 506 13.59 1.86 9.66
CA TRP A 506 13.07 1.64 8.30
C TRP A 506 11.56 1.37 8.28
N ILE A 507 11.04 0.68 9.29
CA ILE A 507 9.60 0.46 9.49
C ILE A 507 8.92 1.82 9.69
N LEU A 508 9.40 2.65 10.62
CA LEU A 508 8.83 3.97 10.86
C LEU A 508 8.86 4.85 9.59
N ARG A 509 9.98 4.83 8.84
CA ARG A 509 10.07 5.54 7.55
C ARG A 509 9.03 5.06 6.54
N GLY A 510 8.78 3.76 6.50
CA GLY A 510 7.73 3.15 5.69
C GLY A 510 6.34 3.61 6.12
N GLU A 511 6.03 3.55 7.42
CA GLU A 511 4.74 3.98 7.97
C GLU A 511 4.44 5.44 7.61
N ARG A 512 5.42 6.32 7.82
CA ARG A 512 5.34 7.76 7.53
C ARG A 512 5.05 8.10 6.07
N SER A 513 5.42 7.22 5.14
CA SER A 513 5.08 7.39 3.73
C SER A 513 3.60 7.18 3.44
N VAL A 514 2.91 6.42 4.29
CA VAL A 514 1.47 6.10 4.15
C VAL A 514 0.60 7.16 4.78
N TRP A 515 1.02 7.78 5.89
CA TRP A 515 0.18 8.67 6.70
C TRP A 515 -0.52 9.78 5.89
N PRO A 516 0.18 10.53 5.00
CA PRO A 516 -0.48 11.53 4.16
C PRO A 516 -1.51 10.93 3.19
N ALA A 517 -1.30 9.69 2.74
CA ALA A 517 -2.18 9.00 1.81
C ALA A 517 -3.39 8.31 2.47
N VAL A 518 -3.45 8.22 3.81
CA VAL A 518 -4.53 7.51 4.52
C VAL A 518 -5.91 8.04 4.15
N GLY A 519 -6.09 9.37 4.09
CA GLY A 519 -7.37 9.96 3.68
C GLY A 519 -7.78 9.56 2.25
N ALA A 520 -6.82 9.57 1.32
CA ALA A 520 -7.02 9.17 -0.06
C ALA A 520 -7.34 7.67 -0.22
N LEU A 521 -6.68 6.83 0.57
CA LEU A 521 -6.92 5.39 0.58
C LEU A 521 -8.26 5.04 1.23
N LYS A 522 -8.65 5.72 2.32
CA LYS A 522 -9.99 5.56 2.93
C LYS A 522 -11.11 5.81 1.92
N VAL A 523 -11.04 6.91 1.17
CA VAL A 523 -12.03 7.24 0.12
C VAL A 523 -12.14 6.15 -0.95
N ARG A 524 -11.02 5.51 -1.31
CA ARG A 524 -10.97 4.50 -2.38
C ARG A 524 -11.33 3.08 -1.93
N CYS A 525 -11.03 2.75 -0.67
CA CYS A 525 -11.12 1.39 -0.14
C CYS A 525 -12.33 1.16 0.78
N ALA A 526 -12.90 2.20 1.41
CA ALA A 526 -13.96 2.01 2.41
C ALA A 526 -15.17 1.23 1.87
N VAL A 527 -15.64 1.58 0.67
CA VAL A 527 -16.77 0.89 0.01
C VAL A 527 -16.42 -0.55 -0.35
N GLU A 528 -15.20 -0.80 -0.85
CA GLU A 528 -14.72 -2.15 -1.15
C GLU A 528 -14.70 -3.03 0.11
N THR A 529 -14.17 -2.51 1.21
CA THR A 529 -14.09 -3.21 2.49
C THR A 529 -15.49 -3.59 3.01
N GLU A 530 -16.45 -2.68 2.95
CA GLU A 530 -17.83 -2.96 3.37
C GLU A 530 -18.55 -3.95 2.43
N LEU A 531 -18.34 -3.87 1.12
CA LEU A 531 -18.87 -4.85 0.16
C LEU A 531 -18.31 -6.26 0.41
N ASP A 532 -17.00 -6.37 0.65
CA ASP A 532 -16.37 -7.65 0.95
C ASP A 532 -16.84 -8.23 2.30
N ARG A 533 -16.95 -7.37 3.33
CA ARG A 533 -17.50 -7.75 4.63
C ARG A 533 -18.94 -8.25 4.49
N GLY A 534 -19.78 -7.49 3.79
CA GLY A 534 -21.18 -7.84 3.55
C GLY A 534 -21.32 -9.17 2.82
N TYR A 535 -20.55 -9.37 1.74
CA TYR A 535 -20.55 -10.61 0.97
C TYR A 535 -20.19 -11.83 1.85
N GLN A 536 -19.16 -11.71 2.70
CA GLN A 536 -18.75 -12.80 3.59
C GLN A 536 -19.82 -13.16 4.62
N ILE A 537 -20.48 -12.16 5.21
CA ILE A 537 -21.55 -12.37 6.20
C ILE A 537 -22.72 -13.14 5.57
N VAL A 538 -23.21 -12.69 4.41
CA VAL A 538 -24.37 -13.32 3.77
C VAL A 538 -24.03 -14.72 3.28
N ARG A 539 -22.81 -14.93 2.76
CA ARG A 539 -22.34 -16.26 2.33
C ARG A 539 -22.30 -17.26 3.49
N ARG A 540 -21.80 -16.84 4.66
CA ARG A 540 -21.77 -17.69 5.88
C ARG A 540 -23.16 -18.06 6.36
N ARG A 541 -24.11 -17.11 6.34
CA ARG A 541 -25.52 -17.36 6.72
C ARG A 541 -26.17 -18.42 5.82
N LYS A 542 -25.95 -18.37 4.50
CA LYS A 542 -26.45 -19.39 3.56
C LYS A 542 -25.86 -20.77 3.84
N ALA A 543 -24.55 -20.87 4.06
CA ALA A 543 -23.90 -22.14 4.40
C ALA A 543 -24.43 -22.76 5.70
N GLY A 544 -24.70 -21.94 6.72
CA GLY A 544 -25.34 -22.38 7.97
C GLY A 544 -26.78 -22.87 7.77
N GLY A 545 -27.56 -22.19 6.91
CA GLY A 545 -28.92 -22.61 6.56
C GLY A 545 -28.97 -23.96 5.81
N LEU A 546 -28.03 -24.20 4.90
CA LEU A 546 -27.89 -25.47 4.19
C LEU A 546 -27.50 -26.61 5.13
N ARG A 547 -26.55 -26.37 6.06
CA ARG A 547 -26.19 -27.35 7.09
C ARG A 547 -27.36 -27.72 8.00
N ARG A 548 -28.19 -26.75 8.40
CA ARG A 548 -29.40 -27.01 9.20
C ARG A 548 -30.47 -27.79 8.44
N ARG A 549 -30.66 -27.56 7.14
CA ARG A 549 -31.60 -28.34 6.31
C ARG A 549 -31.13 -29.77 6.07
N GLY A 550 -29.83 -30.01 5.93
CA GLY A 550 -29.27 -31.37 5.76
C GLY A 550 -29.26 -32.22 7.03
N SER A 551 -29.44 -31.62 8.20
CA SER A 551 -29.43 -32.32 9.50
C SER A 551 -30.83 -32.61 10.07
N VAL A 552 -31.92 -32.30 9.36
CA VAL A 552 -33.27 -32.71 9.76
C VAL A 552 -33.52 -34.10 9.17
N PRO A 553 -33.56 -35.19 9.97
CA PRO A 553 -33.92 -36.50 9.45
C PRO A 553 -35.37 -36.45 8.95
N ALA A 554 -35.59 -36.91 7.73
CA ALA A 554 -36.92 -37.14 7.18
C ALA A 554 -37.57 -38.29 7.96
N ASN A 555 -38.24 -37.98 9.07
CA ASN A 555 -39.19 -38.90 9.68
C ASN A 555 -40.35 -39.07 8.70
N GLY A 556 -40.34 -40.20 8.00
CA GLY A 556 -41.44 -40.62 7.15
C GLY A 556 -42.68 -40.88 8.01
N GLU A 557 -43.73 -40.10 7.77
CA GLU A 557 -45.09 -40.47 8.12
C GLU A 557 -45.51 -41.65 7.22
N HIS A 558 -45.22 -42.87 7.67
CA HIS A 558 -45.87 -44.07 7.15
C HIS A 558 -47.18 -44.26 7.94
N ASN A 559 -48.22 -43.53 7.53
CA ASN A 559 -49.56 -43.72 8.07
C ASN A 559 -50.18 -44.96 7.42
N GLY A 560 -50.05 -46.10 8.10
CA GLY A 560 -50.70 -47.35 7.73
C GLY A 560 -52.21 -47.23 7.93
N ARG A 561 -52.95 -47.23 6.82
CA ARG A 561 -54.35 -47.69 6.77
C ARG A 561 -54.33 -49.15 6.34
N ASN A 562 -54.70 -50.05 7.25
CA ASN A 562 -55.52 -51.23 6.94
C ASN A 562 -55.99 -51.89 8.25
N MET A 563 -57.32 -52.08 8.30
CA MET A 563 -58.19 -52.77 9.27
C MET A 563 -58.44 -52.13 10.63
#